data_AF-V4MDS2-F1
#
_entry.id   AF-V4MDS2-F1
#
_cell.length_a   1.000
_cell.length_b   1.000
_cell.length_c   1.000
_cell.angle_alpha   90.00
_cell.angle_beta   90.00
_cell.angle_gamma   90.00
#
_symmetry.space_group_name_H-M   'P 1'
#
loop_
_entity.id
_entity.type
_entity.pdbx_description
1 polymer ?
#
loop_
_entity_poly.entity_id
_entity_poly.type
_entity_poly.pdbx_seq_one_letter_code
_entity_poly.pdbx_strand_id
1 'polypeptide(L)'
;DVSNLGKQGQLLEVKAGFFRNFLLPTRKAQLMTLILEMKMEDERIEAEKQRVKEEAQQLAMIFETVGAFKVKRKGGKGKQIFGSVTAQDLVDIIKAQLQR
;
A
#
# COMPACT_ATOMS: atom_id res chain seq x y z
N ASP A 1 11.04 19.41 -11.63
CA ASP A 1 11.21 20.01 -10.29
C ASP A 1 11.53 21.49 -10.44
N VAL A 2 10.93 22.37 -9.63
CA VAL A 2 11.23 23.81 -9.66
C VAL A 2 11.85 24.20 -8.34
N SER A 3 13.15 24.49 -8.37
CA SER A 3 13.88 25.00 -7.21
C SER A 3 13.10 26.17 -6.60
N ASN A 4 12.80 26.08 -5.31
CA ASN A 4 12.11 27.09 -4.50
C ASN A 4 10.57 27.17 -4.58
N LEU A 5 9.88 26.28 -5.31
CA LEU A 5 8.41 26.23 -5.32
C LEU A 5 7.87 24.91 -4.79
N GLY A 6 8.41 23.77 -5.22
CA GLY A 6 7.97 22.46 -4.74
C GLY A 6 8.24 21.35 -5.74
N LYS A 7 7.90 20.13 -5.31
CA LYS A 7 8.12 18.90 -6.09
C LYS A 7 7.08 18.76 -7.20
N GLN A 8 7.40 17.95 -8.21
CA GLN A 8 6.47 17.59 -9.27
C GLN A 8 5.20 16.95 -8.69
N GLY A 9 4.03 17.42 -9.13
CA GLY A 9 2.72 16.90 -8.69
C GLY A 9 2.12 17.59 -7.46
N GLN A 10 2.75 18.65 -6.93
CA GLN A 10 2.20 19.43 -5.82
C GLN A 10 1.30 20.56 -6.31
N LEU A 11 0.15 20.74 -5.65
CA LEU A 11 -0.73 21.88 -5.85
C LEU A 11 -0.19 23.07 -5.06
N LEU A 12 0.10 24.18 -5.75
CA LEU A 12 0.67 25.38 -5.16
C LEU A 12 0.03 26.63 -5.77
N GLU A 13 -0.30 27.59 -4.92
CA GLU A 13 -0.77 28.90 -5.37
C GLU A 13 0.44 29.79 -5.74
N VAL A 14 0.39 30.36 -6.93
CA VAL A 14 1.44 31.26 -7.44
C VAL A 14 0.84 32.53 -8.01
N LYS A 15 1.64 33.60 -8.05
CA LYS A 15 1.23 34.86 -8.67
C LYS A 15 0.97 34.67 -10.18
N ALA A 16 -0.13 35.24 -10.68
CA ALA A 16 -0.56 35.09 -12.08
C ALA A 16 0.52 35.46 -13.12
N GLY A 17 1.30 36.53 -12.87
CA GLY A 17 2.40 36.92 -13.76
C GLY A 17 3.56 35.92 -13.82
N PHE A 18 3.84 35.25 -12.70
CA PHE A 18 4.88 34.21 -12.63
C PHE A 18 4.44 32.94 -13.37
N PHE A 19 3.17 32.56 -13.23
CA PHE A 19 2.60 31.46 -14.01
C PHE A 19 2.65 31.75 -15.52
N ARG A 20 2.15 32.90 -15.96
CA ARG A 20 2.03 33.24 -17.38
C ARG A 20 3.38 33.45 -18.09
N ASN A 21 4.34 34.08 -17.43
CA ASN A 21 5.60 34.48 -18.06
C ASN A 21 6.71 33.44 -17.91
N PHE A 22 6.69 32.61 -16.85
CA PHE A 22 7.75 31.66 -16.57
C PHE A 22 7.27 30.21 -16.59
N LEU A 23 6.27 29.85 -15.79
CA LEU A 23 5.89 28.43 -15.62
C LEU A 23 5.19 27.84 -16.84
N LEU A 24 4.30 28.60 -17.48
CA LEU A 24 3.55 28.15 -18.65
C LEU A 24 4.46 27.97 -19.89
N PRO A 25 5.31 28.93 -20.28
CA PRO A 25 6.20 28.75 -21.45
C PRO A 25 7.26 27.66 -21.23
N THR A 26 7.74 27.50 -19.99
CA THR A 26 8.72 26.45 -19.66
C THR A 26 8.09 25.08 -19.40
N ARG A 27 6.76 24.95 -19.51
CA ARG A 27 5.98 23.73 -19.21
C ARG A 27 6.27 23.15 -17.83
N LYS A 28 6.59 24.01 -16.87
CA LYS A 28 6.91 23.63 -15.48
C LYS A 28 5.69 23.58 -14.56
N ALA A 29 4.56 24.16 -14.96
CA ALA A 29 3.30 24.04 -14.25
C ALA A 29 2.12 24.00 -15.23
N GLN A 30 1.01 23.44 -14.77
CA GLN A 30 -0.26 23.43 -15.48
C GLN A 30 -1.34 24.03 -14.57
N LEU A 31 -2.34 24.67 -15.17
CA LEU A 31 -3.53 25.09 -14.44
C LEU A 31 -4.25 23.86 -13.89
N MET A 32 -4.47 23.87 -12.58
CA MET A 32 -5.31 22.88 -11.94
C MET A 32 -6.77 23.26 -12.19
N THR A 33 -7.42 22.53 -13.08
CA THR A 33 -8.87 22.65 -13.34
C THR A 33 -9.58 21.53 -12.59
N LEU A 34 -10.84 21.73 -12.21
CA LEU A 34 -11.66 20.71 -11.53
C LEU A 34 -11.60 19.32 -12.21
N ILE A 35 -11.58 19.28 -13.55
CA ILE A 35 -11.47 18.03 -14.32
C ILE A 35 -10.11 17.35 -14.09
N LEU A 36 -9.03 18.12 -13.98
CA LEU A 36 -7.69 17.59 -13.75
C LEU A 36 -7.54 17.12 -12.30
N GLU A 37 -8.15 17.81 -11.34
CA GLU A 37 -8.20 17.38 -9.93
C GLU A 37 -8.91 16.03 -9.79
N MET A 38 -10.08 15.89 -10.41
CA MET A 38 -10.82 14.62 -10.38
C MET A 38 -9.99 13.48 -10.98
N LYS A 39 -9.35 13.71 -12.13
CA LYS A 39 -8.47 12.70 -12.75
C LYS A 39 -7.29 12.32 -11.87
N MET A 40 -6.64 13.30 -11.24
CA MET A 40 -5.52 13.05 -10.33
C MET A 40 -5.96 12.24 -9.12
N GLU A 41 -7.13 12.53 -8.55
CA GLU A 41 -7.66 11.75 -7.43
C GLU A 41 -8.05 10.33 -7.87
N ASP A 42 -8.70 10.17 -9.03
CA ASP A 42 -9.04 8.86 -9.60
C ASP A 42 -7.78 8.02 -9.85
N GLU A 43 -6.73 8.62 -10.43
CA GLU A 43 -5.43 7.97 -10.61
C GLU A 43 -4.80 7.58 -9.27
N ARG A 44 -4.91 8.44 -8.25
CA ARG A 44 -4.40 8.17 -6.90
C ARG A 44 -5.12 6.98 -6.26
N ILE A 45 -6.44 6.95 -6.38
CA ILE A 45 -7.30 5.86 -5.88
C ILE A 45 -6.98 4.56 -6.62
N GLU A 46 -6.82 4.60 -7.94
CA GLU A 46 -6.54 3.40 -8.73
C GLU A 46 -5.13 2.87 -8.43
N ALA A 47 -4.13 3.74 -8.29
CA ALA A 47 -2.79 3.35 -7.87
C ALA A 47 -2.79 2.72 -6.46
N GLU A 48 -3.58 3.26 -5.53
CA GLU A 48 -3.71 2.71 -4.18
C GLU A 48 -4.40 1.33 -4.20
N LYS A 49 -5.45 1.15 -5.01
CA LYS A 49 -6.08 -0.16 -5.24
C LYS A 49 -5.11 -1.17 -5.85
N GLN A 50 -4.31 -0.77 -6.83
CA GLN A 50 -3.31 -1.64 -7.46
C GLN A 50 -2.27 -2.09 -6.45
N ARG A 51 -1.74 -1.15 -5.65
CA ARG A 51 -0.80 -1.49 -4.57
C ARG A 51 -1.37 -2.49 -3.57
N VAL A 52 -2.60 -2.28 -3.11
CA VAL A 52 -3.26 -3.21 -2.17
C VAL A 52 -3.45 -4.59 -2.81
N LYS A 53 -3.82 -4.65 -4.10
CA LYS A 53 -3.93 -5.92 -4.84
C LYS A 53 -2.58 -6.63 -4.96
N GLU A 54 -1.52 -5.91 -5.30
CA GLU A 54 -0.17 -6.45 -5.42
C GLU A 54 0.34 -6.98 -4.07
N GLU A 55 0.16 -6.22 -2.99
CA GLU A 55 0.52 -6.64 -1.63
C GLU A 55 -0.27 -7.91 -1.23
N ALA A 56 -1.55 -7.99 -1.56
CA ALA A 56 -2.37 -9.19 -1.32
C ALA A 56 -1.92 -10.40 -2.14
N GLN A 57 -1.55 -10.19 -3.41
CA GLN A 57 -1.02 -11.26 -4.28
C GLN A 57 0.34 -11.77 -3.80
N GLN A 58 1.23 -10.86 -3.36
CA GLN A 58 2.52 -11.23 -2.76
C GLN A 58 2.32 -12.05 -1.50
N LEU A 59 1.41 -11.64 -0.61
CA LEU A 59 1.06 -12.41 0.58
C LEU A 59 0.54 -13.81 0.21
N ALA A 60 -0.38 -13.92 -0.76
CA ALA A 60 -0.90 -15.21 -1.21
C ALA A 60 0.23 -16.12 -1.72
N MET A 61 1.15 -15.59 -2.53
CA MET A 61 2.29 -16.34 -3.04
C MET A 61 3.22 -16.82 -1.91
N ILE A 62 3.47 -15.96 -0.91
CA ILE A 62 4.25 -16.35 0.28
C ILE A 62 3.56 -17.52 1.00
N PHE A 63 2.24 -17.46 1.20
CA PHE A 63 1.49 -18.54 1.84
C PHE A 63 1.53 -19.86 1.06
N GLU A 64 1.50 -19.82 -0.27
CA GLU A 64 1.66 -21.01 -1.10
C GLU A 64 3.05 -21.62 -0.98
N THR A 65 4.09 -20.78 -0.84
CA THR A 65 5.50 -21.24 -0.84
C THR A 65 5.98 -21.75 0.52
N VAL A 66 5.45 -21.20 1.62
CA VAL A 66 5.90 -21.50 3.00
C VAL A 66 5.60 -22.95 3.45
N GLY A 67 4.80 -23.69 2.69
CA GLY A 67 4.54 -25.12 2.94
C GLY A 67 3.70 -25.36 4.21
N ALA A 68 3.77 -26.57 4.75
CA ALA A 68 2.87 -26.98 5.85
C ALA A 68 3.21 -26.29 7.19
N PHE A 69 2.22 -25.60 7.76
CA PHE A 69 2.29 -25.05 9.12
C PHE A 69 2.15 -26.17 10.16
N LYS A 70 3.11 -26.28 11.08
CA LYS A 70 3.11 -27.32 12.13
C LYS A 70 2.67 -26.72 13.47
N VAL A 71 1.42 -26.95 13.85
CA VAL A 71 0.88 -26.55 15.15
C VAL A 71 1.19 -27.62 16.19
N LYS A 72 2.11 -27.35 17.12
CA LYS A 72 2.45 -28.27 18.23
C LYS A 72 1.60 -27.95 19.46
N ARG A 73 0.81 -28.92 19.94
CA ARG A 73 0.07 -28.82 21.22
C ARG A 73 0.28 -30.08 22.07
N LYS A 74 0.11 -29.93 23.39
CA LYS A 74 0.18 -31.05 24.33
C LYS A 74 -1.06 -31.94 24.14
N GLY A 75 -0.82 -33.21 23.83
CA GLY A 75 -1.87 -34.22 23.75
C GLY A 75 -2.40 -34.60 25.13
N GLY A 76 -3.70 -34.85 25.23
CA GLY A 76 -4.39 -35.37 26.41
C GLY A 76 -4.49 -36.89 26.45
N LYS A 77 -5.24 -37.41 27.42
CA LYS A 77 -5.54 -38.86 27.47
C LYS A 77 -6.43 -39.20 26.26
N GLY A 78 -5.92 -40.05 25.36
CA GLY A 78 -6.60 -40.46 24.13
C GLY A 78 -6.27 -39.58 22.91
N LYS A 79 -7.14 -39.54 21.89
CA LYS A 79 -7.00 -38.70 20.68
C LYS A 79 -7.42 -37.23 20.89
N GLN A 80 -7.45 -36.74 22.13
CA GLN A 80 -7.86 -35.37 22.46
C GLN A 80 -6.64 -34.48 22.72
N ILE A 81 -6.74 -33.21 22.32
CA ILE A 81 -5.73 -32.18 22.62
C ILE A 81 -6.12 -31.40 23.88
N PHE A 82 -5.14 -30.94 24.65
CA PHE A 82 -5.41 -30.02 25.76
C PHE A 82 -5.56 -28.58 25.26
N GLY A 83 -6.73 -27.98 25.49
CA GLY A 83 -7.08 -26.62 25.09
C GLY A 83 -7.73 -26.54 23.70
N SER A 84 -8.29 -25.38 23.38
CA SER A 84 -8.80 -25.05 22.04
C SER A 84 -7.70 -24.40 21.20
N VAL A 85 -7.77 -24.59 19.88
CA VAL A 85 -6.98 -23.79 18.94
C VAL A 85 -7.79 -22.55 18.60
N THR A 86 -7.31 -21.39 19.01
CA THR A 86 -7.96 -20.11 18.72
C THR A 86 -7.41 -19.52 17.42
N ALA A 87 -8.15 -18.58 16.83
CA ALA A 87 -7.66 -17.85 15.64
C ALA A 87 -6.34 -17.11 15.94
N GLN A 88 -6.17 -16.62 17.17
CA GLN A 88 -4.95 -15.94 17.59
C GLN A 88 -3.73 -16.87 17.55
N ASP A 89 -3.87 -18.12 18.00
CA ASP A 89 -2.77 -19.09 17.98
C ASP A 89 -2.28 -19.37 16.55
N LEU A 90 -3.20 -19.40 15.58
CA LEU A 90 -2.86 -19.60 14.17
C LEU A 90 -2.09 -18.40 13.62
N VAL A 91 -2.53 -17.18 13.91
CA VAL A 91 -1.85 -15.95 13.50
C VAL A 91 -0.43 -15.90 14.07
N ASP A 92 -0.25 -16.27 15.34
CA ASP A 92 1.05 -16.23 15.99
C ASP A 92 2.02 -17.27 15.40
N ILE A 93 1.53 -18.48 15.07
CA ILE A 93 2.33 -19.52 14.41
C ILE A 93 2.73 -19.11 13.00
N ILE A 94 1.80 -18.52 12.25
CA ILE A 94 2.06 -18.00 10.90
C ILE A 94 3.14 -16.92 10.96
N LYS A 95 3.01 -15.94 11.88
CA LYS A 95 4.01 -14.89 12.08
C LYS A 95 5.38 -15.47 12.46
N ALA A 96 5.42 -16.43 13.37
CA ALA A 96 6.66 -17.08 13.81
C ALA A 96 7.37 -17.87 12.70
N GLN A 97 6.62 -18.45 11.75
CA GLN A 97 7.20 -19.12 10.58
C GLN A 97 7.61 -18.15 9.47
N LEU A 98 6.92 -17.01 9.31
CA LEU A 98 7.23 -16.00 8.27
C LEU A 98 8.43 -15.12 8.62
N GLN A 99 8.74 -14.95 9.91
CA GLN A 99 9.86 -14.15 10.40
C GLN A 99 11.18 -14.94 10.55
N ARG A 100 11.20 -16.22 10.15
CA ARG A 100 12.41 -17.04 10.09
C ARG A 100 13.09 -16.91 8.73
#